data_AF-A0A3D0PMC6-F1
#
_entry.id   AF-A0A3D0PMC6-F1
#
_cell.length_a   1.000
_cell.length_b   1.000
_cell.length_c   1.000
_cell.angle_alpha   90.00
_cell.angle_beta   90.00
_cell.angle_gamma   90.00
#
_symmetry.space_group_name_H-M   'P 1'
#
loop_
_entity.id
_entity.type
_entity.pdbx_description
1 polymer ?
#
loop_
_entity_poly.entity_id
_entity_poly.type
_entity_poly.pdbx_seq_one_letter_code
_entity_poly.pdbx_strand_id
1 'polypeptide(L)'
;MISGAVLAAILISAAAFSSIKARKSSPNSIDDNSIDNRMLEAAQEEMPEDTLNALYTDEAAAEDSWEITDEITSEIEALIQKYYTVEDLNEEVLVSDTEKEQKKAKQEITAKRDGIESYQDIKVIIRKGLEKDTYIAFTTYKTRFINIETLAPGMSVLYIVPNEEGKLGVQDLPKDKNLEEHINDLLAEKEIAAMVEKVNAGFSKAIDKDENLKTFVEKLSEEAKQGSQKNKK
;
A
#
# COMPACT_ATOMS: atom_id res chain seq x y z
N MET A 1 3.54 -21.57 -4.15
CA MET A 1 3.72 -20.22 -3.59
C MET A 1 2.69 -20.08 -2.48
N ILE A 2 3.11 -20.14 -1.22
CA ILE A 2 2.24 -19.88 -0.06
C ILE A 2 3.04 -19.03 0.91
N SER A 3 2.47 -17.84 1.15
CA SER A 3 2.67 -16.82 2.18
C SER A 3 4.04 -16.71 2.87
N GLY A 4 4.75 -15.64 2.51
CA GLY A 4 5.85 -15.07 3.27
C GLY A 4 5.39 -14.63 4.67
N ALA A 5 6.19 -14.94 5.67
CA ALA A 5 7.24 -14.08 6.20
C ALA A 5 6.66 -13.06 7.20
N VAL A 6 6.66 -13.49 8.46
CA VAL A 6 6.85 -12.57 9.58
C VAL A 6 8.29 -12.07 9.48
N LEU A 7 8.49 -10.94 8.81
CA LEU A 7 9.73 -10.18 8.88
C LEU A 7 9.32 -8.73 8.97
N ALA A 8 9.28 -8.23 10.21
CA ALA A 8 9.24 -6.81 10.51
C ALA A 8 10.44 -6.13 9.84
N ALA A 9 10.22 -5.68 8.61
CA ALA A 9 10.79 -4.50 7.96
C ALA A 9 10.40 -4.47 6.47
N ILE A 10 10.24 -5.63 5.80
CA ILE A 10 9.93 -5.68 4.36
C ILE A 10 9.21 -7.00 4.01
N LEU A 11 7.92 -6.93 3.70
CA LEU A 11 7.26 -7.82 2.73
C LEU A 11 6.92 -7.02 1.46
N ILE A 12 7.89 -6.26 0.95
CA ILE A 12 8.03 -6.09 -0.49
C ILE A 12 9.16 -7.01 -0.88
N SER A 13 8.79 -8.19 -1.40
CA SER A 13 9.72 -9.07 -2.08
C SER A 13 10.66 -8.26 -2.97
N ALA A 14 11.96 -8.46 -2.79
CA ALA A 14 13.00 -8.00 -3.68
C ALA A 14 12.93 -8.74 -5.03
N ALA A 15 11.78 -8.68 -5.70
CA ALA A 15 11.49 -9.32 -6.98
C ALA A 15 10.71 -8.36 -7.90
N ALA A 16 11.03 -7.06 -7.92
CA ALA A 16 10.73 -6.17 -9.06
C ALA A 16 11.57 -4.87 -9.13
N PHE A 17 12.52 -4.60 -8.23
CA PHE A 17 13.35 -3.37 -8.29
C PHE A 17 14.52 -3.41 -9.28
N SER A 18 14.40 -4.20 -10.36
CA SER A 18 15.32 -4.17 -11.51
C SER A 18 14.54 -4.00 -12.82
N SER A 19 13.67 -2.98 -12.92
CA SER A 19 13.15 -2.48 -14.21
C SER A 19 12.53 -1.08 -14.18
N ILE A 20 12.97 -0.17 -13.28
CA ILE A 20 12.90 1.26 -13.63
C ILE A 20 14.04 1.51 -14.63
N LYS A 21 13.81 1.12 -15.88
CA LYS A 21 14.58 1.66 -16.99
C LYS A 21 14.27 3.15 -16.98
N ALA A 22 15.22 3.93 -16.51
CA ALA A 22 15.25 5.36 -16.69
C ALA A 22 14.78 5.69 -18.11
N ARG A 23 13.57 6.23 -18.25
CA ARG A 23 13.20 6.97 -19.44
C ARG A 23 14.13 8.19 -19.43
N LYS A 24 15.30 8.04 -20.05
CA LYS A 24 16.06 9.18 -20.55
C LYS A 24 15.10 9.93 -21.47
N SER A 25 14.59 11.05 -21.01
CA SER A 25 14.19 12.14 -21.88
C SER A 25 15.43 12.53 -22.68
N SER A 26 15.51 12.09 -23.93
CA SER A 26 16.37 12.77 -24.90
C SER A 26 15.79 14.16 -25.15
N PRO A 27 16.59 15.23 -25.06
CA PRO A 27 16.17 16.54 -25.53
C PRO A 27 16.22 16.52 -27.06
N ASN A 28 15.08 16.69 -27.71
CA ASN A 28 15.06 17.01 -29.13
C ASN A 28 15.41 18.50 -29.26
N SER A 29 16.61 18.78 -29.77
CA SER A 29 17.01 20.11 -30.22
C SER A 29 16.16 20.50 -31.42
N ILE A 30 15.32 21.52 -31.27
CA ILE A 30 14.72 22.22 -32.39
C ILE A 30 15.71 23.32 -32.77
N ASP A 31 16.42 23.06 -33.86
CA ASP A 31 17.13 24.08 -34.62
C ASP A 31 16.17 24.77 -35.59
N ASP A 32 16.48 26.03 -35.83
CA ASP A 32 15.70 27.09 -36.43
C ASP A 32 15.69 27.04 -37.98
N ASN A 33 14.66 27.66 -38.57
CA ASN A 33 14.50 28.14 -39.95
C ASN A 33 14.44 27.16 -41.13
N SER A 34 13.25 27.11 -41.77
CA SER A 34 13.11 27.52 -43.18
C SER A 34 11.64 27.70 -43.53
N ILE A 35 11.27 28.94 -43.80
CA ILE A 35 10.03 29.35 -44.47
C ILE A 35 10.01 28.73 -45.86
N ASP A 36 8.91 28.09 -46.24
CA ASP A 36 8.46 28.15 -47.63
C ASP A 36 6.94 28.11 -47.71
N ASN A 37 6.42 29.21 -48.23
CA ASN A 37 5.02 29.56 -48.35
C ASN A 37 4.65 29.38 -49.82
N ARG A 38 3.88 28.35 -50.19
CA ARG A 38 3.21 28.28 -51.50
C ARG A 38 1.82 27.67 -51.39
N MET A 39 0.87 28.53 -51.75
CA MET A 39 -0.59 28.39 -51.89
C MET A 39 -1.08 27.11 -52.56
N LEU A 40 -2.29 26.66 -52.19
CA LEU A 40 -3.40 26.48 -53.13
C LEU A 40 -4.77 26.54 -52.39
N GLU A 41 -5.58 27.52 -52.79
CA GLU A 41 -7.05 27.67 -52.67
C GLU A 41 -7.83 26.40 -53.12
N ALA A 42 -9.11 26.18 -52.88
CA ALA A 42 -10.21 26.76 -52.11
C ALA A 42 -11.40 25.76 -52.25
N ALA A 43 -12.29 25.69 -51.27
CA ALA A 43 -13.74 25.50 -51.44
C ALA A 43 -14.39 25.28 -50.06
N GLN A 44 -15.08 26.31 -49.58
CA GLN A 44 -16.17 26.20 -48.62
C GLN A 44 -17.44 25.85 -49.40
N GLU A 45 -18.19 24.85 -48.97
CA GLU A 45 -19.65 24.80 -49.12
C GLU A 45 -20.26 24.22 -47.83
N GLU A 46 -21.39 24.80 -47.44
CA GLU A 46 -22.04 24.71 -46.14
C GLU A 46 -22.83 23.41 -45.89
N MET A 47 -23.27 23.27 -44.63
CA MET A 47 -24.04 22.16 -44.03
C MET A 47 -25.39 21.87 -44.73
N PRO A 48 -26.04 20.73 -44.40
CA PRO A 48 -27.19 20.87 -43.51
C PRO A 48 -27.32 19.80 -42.42
N GLU A 49 -27.87 20.23 -41.28
CA GLU A 49 -28.46 19.40 -40.22
C GLU A 49 -29.74 18.72 -40.73
N ASP A 50 -29.98 17.45 -40.37
CA ASP A 50 -31.20 16.97 -39.68
C ASP A 50 -31.27 15.42 -39.64
N THR A 51 -31.78 14.91 -38.51
CA THR A 51 -32.33 13.57 -38.25
C THR A 51 -31.37 12.36 -38.12
N LEU A 52 -31.09 11.91 -36.89
CA LEU A 52 -31.95 10.91 -36.22
C LEU A 52 -31.41 10.55 -34.83
N ASN A 53 -32.32 10.71 -33.87
CA ASN A 53 -32.29 10.27 -32.49
C ASN A 53 -31.92 8.78 -32.37
N ALA A 54 -30.75 8.48 -31.80
CA ALA A 54 -30.46 7.18 -31.19
C ALA A 54 -30.01 7.45 -29.75
N LEU A 55 -30.98 7.28 -28.86
CA LEU A 55 -30.85 6.99 -27.44
C LEU A 55 -29.45 6.52 -27.03
N TYR A 56 -28.63 7.46 -26.58
CA TYR A 56 -27.68 7.19 -25.52
C TYR A 56 -28.16 8.03 -24.35
N THR A 57 -28.93 7.38 -23.49
CA THR A 57 -28.96 7.75 -22.09
C THR A 57 -27.51 7.67 -21.65
N ASP A 58 -26.82 8.81 -21.69
CA ASP A 58 -25.60 9.02 -20.93
C ASP A 58 -26.09 9.05 -19.47
N GLU A 59 -26.33 7.86 -18.96
CA GLU A 59 -26.42 7.61 -17.53
C GLU A 59 -25.03 7.98 -17.03
N ALA A 60 -24.89 9.26 -16.68
CA ALA A 60 -23.78 9.77 -15.93
C ALA A 60 -23.57 8.79 -14.80
N ALA A 61 -22.59 7.90 -14.98
CA ALA A 61 -22.04 7.10 -13.91
C ALA A 61 -21.75 8.12 -12.82
N ALA A 62 -22.52 8.05 -11.73
CA ALA A 62 -22.21 8.82 -10.55
C ALA A 62 -20.74 8.49 -10.27
N GLU A 63 -19.86 9.47 -10.43
CA GLU A 63 -18.46 9.27 -10.10
C GLU A 63 -18.45 8.89 -8.62
N ASP A 64 -18.18 7.61 -8.33
CA ASP A 64 -17.97 7.10 -6.99
C ASP A 64 -16.68 7.71 -6.43
N SER A 65 -16.76 9.00 -6.12
CA SER A 65 -15.70 9.78 -5.51
C SER A 65 -16.07 9.96 -4.04
N TRP A 66 -15.62 9.05 -3.19
CA TRP A 66 -15.60 9.27 -1.73
C TRP A 66 -14.36 10.07 -1.36
N GLU A 67 -14.47 11.03 -0.44
CA GLU A 67 -13.36 11.89 -0.05
C GLU A 67 -12.70 11.40 1.25
N ILE A 68 -11.39 11.63 1.38
CA ILE A 68 -10.68 11.42 2.66
C ILE A 68 -10.81 12.72 3.45
N THR A 69 -11.76 12.76 4.38
CA THR A 69 -12.00 13.91 5.26
C THR A 69 -11.13 13.83 6.52
N ASP A 70 -11.06 14.92 7.29
CA ASP A 70 -10.38 14.93 8.60
C ASP A 70 -11.02 13.95 9.59
N GLU A 71 -12.34 13.74 9.49
CA GLU A 71 -13.07 12.77 10.32
C GLU A 71 -12.67 11.33 10.00
N ILE A 72 -12.68 10.96 8.72
CA ILE A 72 -12.22 9.65 8.24
C ILE A 72 -10.75 9.43 8.58
N THR A 73 -9.91 10.46 8.42
CA THR A 73 -8.50 10.40 8.79
C THR A 73 -8.33 10.09 10.27
N SER A 74 -9.07 10.79 11.13
CA SER A 74 -9.03 10.59 12.59
C SER A 74 -9.54 9.21 13.00
N GLU A 75 -10.60 8.70 12.33
CA GLU A 75 -11.13 7.36 12.56
C GLU A 75 -10.10 6.29 12.21
N ILE A 76 -9.47 6.38 11.04
CA ILE A 76 -8.44 5.44 10.57
C ILE A 76 -7.21 5.49 11.46
N GLU A 77 -6.76 6.67 11.87
CA GLU A 77 -5.64 6.80 12.82
C GLU A 77 -5.98 6.13 14.16
N ALA A 78 -7.17 6.35 14.71
CA ALA A 78 -7.61 5.70 15.96
C ALA A 78 -7.71 4.18 15.81
N LEU A 79 -8.24 3.69 14.68
CA LEU A 79 -8.28 2.27 14.34
C LEU A 79 -6.88 1.66 14.27
N ILE A 80 -5.93 2.32 13.61
CA ILE A 80 -4.57 1.81 13.45
C ILE A 80 -3.82 1.84 14.78
N GLN A 81 -4.02 2.87 15.60
CA GLN A 81 -3.49 2.88 16.97
C GLN A 81 -4.00 1.66 17.75
N LYS A 82 -5.32 1.42 17.76
CA LYS A 82 -5.90 0.23 18.38
C LYS A 82 -5.31 -1.05 17.80
N TYR A 83 -5.22 -1.16 16.48
CA TYR A 83 -4.63 -2.31 15.80
C TYR A 83 -3.28 -2.66 16.42
N TYR A 84 -2.38 -1.70 16.61
CA TYR A 84 -1.05 -1.96 17.16
C TYR A 84 -0.96 -2.10 18.69
N THR A 85 -1.91 -1.57 19.46
CA THR A 85 -1.80 -1.51 20.92
C THR A 85 -2.67 -2.52 21.67
N VAL A 86 -3.74 -3.04 21.07
CA VAL A 86 -4.59 -4.02 21.76
C VAL A 86 -3.92 -5.39 21.85
N GLU A 87 -4.08 -6.04 23.00
CA GLU A 87 -3.62 -7.42 23.20
C GLU A 87 -4.47 -8.42 22.42
N ASP A 88 -5.79 -8.18 22.39
CA ASP A 88 -6.75 -9.04 21.72
C ASP A 88 -7.41 -8.33 20.53
N LEU A 89 -7.07 -8.78 19.32
CA LEU A 89 -7.72 -8.31 18.10
C LEU A 89 -9.11 -8.96 17.99
N ASN A 90 -10.14 -8.14 17.95
CA ASN A 90 -11.55 -8.55 17.84
C ASN A 90 -12.22 -7.88 16.63
N GLU A 91 -13.52 -8.06 16.49
CA GLU A 91 -14.35 -7.51 15.41
C GLU A 91 -14.43 -5.98 15.38
N GLU A 92 -14.02 -5.28 16.44
CA GLU A 92 -13.92 -3.82 16.41
C GLU A 92 -12.68 -3.33 15.66
N VAL A 93 -11.70 -4.21 15.43
CA VAL A 93 -10.42 -3.89 14.80
C VAL A 93 -10.24 -4.66 13.49
N LEU A 94 -10.68 -5.91 13.44
CA LEU A 94 -10.55 -6.79 12.28
C LEU A 94 -11.89 -7.05 11.61
N VAL A 95 -11.94 -6.80 10.31
CA VAL A 95 -13.08 -7.12 9.44
C VAL A 95 -12.72 -8.32 8.58
N SER A 96 -13.67 -9.24 8.39
CA SER A 96 -13.52 -10.42 7.55
C SER A 96 -14.90 -10.91 7.12
N ASP A 97 -14.96 -11.61 5.99
CA ASP A 97 -16.22 -12.11 5.43
C ASP A 97 -16.76 -13.29 6.26
N THR A 98 -15.88 -14.00 6.97
CA THR A 98 -16.24 -15.15 7.81
C THR A 98 -15.52 -15.16 9.15
N GLU A 99 -16.15 -15.71 10.19
CA GLU A 99 -15.51 -15.95 11.51
C GLU A 99 -14.21 -16.78 11.40
N LYS A 100 -14.18 -17.71 10.45
CA LYS A 100 -13.01 -18.57 10.21
C LYS A 100 -11.82 -17.74 9.70
N GLU A 101 -12.06 -16.81 8.78
CA GLU A 101 -11.03 -15.91 8.26
C GLU A 101 -10.58 -14.93 9.33
N GLN A 102 -11.51 -14.37 10.10
CA GLN A 102 -11.17 -13.48 11.21
C GLN A 102 -10.27 -14.18 12.23
N LYS A 103 -10.63 -15.41 12.64
CA LYS A 103 -9.82 -16.22 13.55
C LYS A 103 -8.43 -16.49 12.98
N LYS A 104 -8.34 -16.78 11.68
CA LYS A 104 -7.07 -17.01 10.99
C LYS A 104 -6.21 -15.75 10.95
N ALA A 105 -6.78 -14.61 10.55
CA ALA A 105 -6.11 -13.31 10.53
C ALA A 105 -5.58 -12.94 11.92
N LYS A 106 -6.41 -13.09 12.95
CA LYS A 106 -6.01 -12.92 14.35
C LYS A 106 -4.81 -13.79 14.72
N GLN A 107 -4.86 -15.09 14.43
CA GLN A 107 -3.76 -16.01 14.71
C GLN A 107 -2.47 -15.61 13.99
N GLU A 108 -2.56 -15.25 12.71
CA GLU A 108 -1.40 -14.81 11.93
C GLU A 108 -0.80 -13.51 12.44
N ILE A 109 -1.63 -12.53 12.82
CA ILE A 109 -1.17 -11.26 13.38
C ILE A 109 -0.57 -11.46 14.78
N THR A 110 -1.20 -12.25 15.65
CA THR A 110 -0.63 -12.59 16.97
C THR A 110 0.71 -13.29 16.81
N ALA A 111 0.85 -14.23 15.88
CA ALA A 111 2.14 -14.86 15.58
C ALA A 111 3.17 -13.85 15.06
N LYS A 112 2.75 -12.87 14.25
CA LYS A 112 3.62 -11.77 13.78
C LYS A 112 4.08 -10.83 14.90
N ARG A 113 3.33 -10.78 16.00
CA ARG A 113 3.61 -9.96 17.19
C ARG A 113 4.41 -10.71 18.25
N ASP A 114 4.63 -12.01 18.07
CA ASP A 114 5.45 -12.77 19.01
C ASP A 114 6.87 -12.17 19.06
N GLY A 115 7.38 -11.99 20.28
CA GLY A 115 8.67 -11.31 20.49
C GLY A 115 8.63 -9.78 20.39
N ILE A 116 7.48 -9.15 20.18
CA ILE A 116 7.31 -7.68 20.21
C ILE A 116 6.74 -7.26 21.56
N GLU A 117 7.40 -6.30 22.20
CA GLU A 117 6.96 -5.71 23.47
C GLU A 117 6.03 -4.51 23.22
N SER A 118 6.36 -3.64 22.26
CA SER A 118 5.52 -2.48 21.93
C SER A 118 5.80 -1.91 20.55
N TYR A 119 4.82 -1.15 20.07
CA TYR A 119 4.95 -0.25 18.93
C TYR A 119 4.89 1.20 19.43
N GLN A 120 5.73 2.06 18.88
CA GLN A 120 5.83 3.48 19.23
C GLN A 120 5.91 4.35 17.98
N ASP A 121 5.64 5.65 18.12
CA ASP A 121 5.72 6.63 17.03
C ASP A 121 4.94 6.20 15.77
N ILE A 122 3.74 5.64 15.96
CA ILE A 122 2.87 5.20 14.86
C ILE A 122 2.43 6.42 14.05
N LYS A 123 2.64 6.38 12.74
CA LYS A 123 2.25 7.42 11.77
C LYS A 123 1.63 6.78 10.55
N VAL A 124 0.62 7.43 9.98
CA VAL A 124 -0.18 6.89 8.90
C VAL A 124 -0.22 7.87 7.74
N ILE A 125 -0.06 7.38 6.52
CA ILE A 125 -0.50 8.06 5.30
C ILE A 125 -1.65 7.26 4.71
N ILE A 126 -2.75 7.94 4.41
CA ILE A 126 -3.98 7.32 3.91
C ILE A 126 -4.13 7.64 2.42
N ARG A 127 -4.52 6.63 1.65
CA ARG A 127 -4.92 6.72 0.24
C ARG A 127 -6.22 5.97 0.04
N LYS A 128 -6.94 6.29 -1.03
CA LYS A 128 -8.17 5.59 -1.38
C LYS A 128 -7.83 4.16 -1.85
N GLY A 129 -8.67 3.20 -1.50
CA GLY A 129 -8.68 1.89 -2.13
C GLY A 129 -9.35 1.93 -3.50
N LEU A 130 -9.64 0.76 -4.06
CA LEU A 130 -10.30 0.63 -5.36
C LEU A 130 -11.83 0.69 -5.27
N GLU A 131 -12.38 0.30 -4.12
CA GLU A 131 -13.81 0.24 -3.89
C GLU A 131 -14.26 1.38 -2.97
N LYS A 132 -15.54 1.77 -3.09
CA LYS A 132 -16.10 2.87 -2.31
C LYS A 132 -15.88 2.69 -0.81
N ASP A 133 -15.48 3.77 -0.14
CA ASP A 133 -15.22 3.84 1.30
C ASP A 133 -14.14 2.85 1.79
N THR A 134 -13.27 2.39 0.88
CA THR A 134 -12.08 1.59 1.23
C THR A 134 -10.82 2.45 1.18
N TYR A 135 -9.82 2.08 1.98
CA TYR A 135 -8.59 2.85 2.14
C TYR A 135 -7.34 1.97 2.24
N ILE A 136 -6.23 2.49 1.75
CA ILE A 136 -4.88 1.96 1.95
C ILE A 136 -4.17 2.82 2.98
N ALA A 137 -3.75 2.22 4.08
CA ALA A 137 -3.00 2.90 5.13
C ALA A 137 -1.53 2.44 5.13
N PHE A 138 -0.64 3.36 4.74
CA PHE A 138 0.81 3.20 4.85
C PHE A 138 1.24 3.60 6.25
N THR A 139 1.51 2.61 7.10
CA THR A 139 1.79 2.85 8.51
C THR A 139 3.27 2.66 8.81
N THR A 140 3.88 3.63 9.46
CA THR A 140 5.24 3.51 10.02
C THR A 140 5.21 3.51 11.52
N TYR A 141 6.20 2.85 12.13
CA TYR A 141 6.31 2.71 13.57
C TYR A 141 7.75 2.40 13.98
N LYS A 142 8.00 2.46 15.27
CA LYS A 142 9.19 1.91 15.92
C LYS A 142 8.80 0.70 16.77
N THR A 143 9.43 -0.43 16.51
CA THR A 143 9.20 -1.67 17.24
C THR A 143 10.22 -1.83 18.35
N ARG A 144 9.73 -2.13 19.55
CA ARG A 144 10.52 -2.66 20.68
C ARG A 144 10.40 -4.18 20.66
N PHE A 145 11.50 -4.88 20.44
CA PHE A 145 11.52 -6.33 20.62
C PHE A 145 11.87 -6.69 22.06
N ILE A 146 11.35 -7.83 22.53
CA ILE A 146 11.64 -8.34 23.87
C ILE A 146 13.16 -8.52 24.02
N ASN A 147 13.73 -8.00 25.10
CA ASN A 147 15.17 -8.00 25.41
C ASN A 147 16.06 -7.22 24.42
N ILE A 148 15.51 -6.31 23.61
CA ILE A 148 16.28 -5.47 22.69
C ILE A 148 15.94 -3.98 22.91
N GLU A 149 16.93 -3.23 23.43
CA GLU A 149 16.78 -1.80 23.75
C GLU A 149 16.83 -0.89 22.52
N THR A 150 17.22 -1.39 21.34
CA THR A 150 17.16 -0.59 20.12
C THR A 150 15.76 -0.62 19.54
N LEU A 151 15.17 0.56 19.35
CA LEU A 151 13.92 0.74 18.63
C LEU A 151 14.16 0.58 17.13
N ALA A 152 13.57 -0.45 16.54
CA ALA A 152 13.72 -0.75 15.12
C ALA A 152 12.58 -0.09 14.30
N PRO A 153 12.89 0.82 13.36
CA PRO A 153 11.88 1.34 12.45
C PRO A 153 11.26 0.24 11.59
N GLY A 154 9.94 0.29 11.42
CA GLY A 154 9.19 -0.64 10.57
C GLY A 154 8.07 0.07 9.82
N MET A 155 7.51 -0.64 8.84
CA MET A 155 6.39 -0.18 8.03
C MET A 155 5.46 -1.35 7.69
N SER A 156 4.18 -1.06 7.53
CA SER A 156 3.15 -1.96 7.01
C SER A 156 2.24 -1.24 6.02
N VAL A 157 1.54 -2.02 5.20
CA VAL A 157 0.41 -1.57 4.39
C VAL A 157 -0.83 -2.30 4.92
N LEU A 158 -1.85 -1.54 5.33
CA LEU A 158 -3.10 -2.08 5.87
C LEU A 158 -4.25 -1.72 4.93
N TYR A 159 -5.16 -2.66 4.70
CA TYR A 159 -6.39 -2.44 3.96
C TYR A 159 -7.53 -2.18 4.94
N ILE A 160 -8.18 -1.03 4.78
CA ILE A 160 -9.26 -0.57 5.65
C ILE A 160 -10.55 -0.60 4.87
N VAL A 161 -11.57 -1.27 5.43
CA VAL A 161 -12.88 -1.46 4.81
C VAL A 161 -13.99 -1.20 5.83
N PRO A 162 -15.18 -0.77 5.39
CA PRO A 162 -16.35 -0.73 6.25
C PRO A 162 -16.83 -2.15 6.56
N ASN A 163 -17.28 -2.38 7.79
CA ASN A 163 -18.04 -3.57 8.15
C ASN A 163 -19.51 -3.44 7.71
N GLU A 164 -20.35 -4.45 8.02
CA GLU A 164 -21.78 -4.44 7.69
C GLU A 164 -22.56 -3.25 8.29
N GLU A 165 -22.04 -2.64 9.35
CA GLU A 165 -22.62 -1.48 10.04
C GLU A 165 -22.03 -0.14 9.53
N GLY A 166 -21.10 -0.17 8.57
CA GLY A 166 -20.43 1.00 8.01
C GLY A 166 -19.22 1.51 8.82
N LYS A 167 -18.84 0.83 9.91
CA LYS A 167 -17.67 1.18 10.74
C LYS A 167 -16.39 0.64 10.11
N LEU A 168 -15.32 1.44 10.10
CA LEU A 168 -14.05 1.02 9.50
C LEU A 168 -13.29 0.00 10.35
N GLY A 169 -12.68 -0.98 9.68
CA GLY A 169 -11.80 -1.97 10.29
C GLY A 169 -10.74 -2.50 9.32
N VAL A 170 -9.74 -3.21 9.85
CA VAL A 170 -8.63 -3.77 9.08
C VAL A 170 -9.02 -5.13 8.51
N GLN A 171 -8.95 -5.29 7.20
CA GLN A 171 -9.13 -6.57 6.52
C GLN A 171 -7.78 -7.13 6.06
N ASP A 172 -7.68 -8.46 6.04
CA ASP A 172 -6.57 -9.14 5.37
C ASP A 172 -6.54 -8.73 3.90
N LEU A 173 -5.35 -8.42 3.37
CA LEU A 173 -5.22 -7.94 2.00
C LEU A 173 -5.79 -8.99 1.01
N PRO A 174 -6.82 -8.66 0.22
CA PRO A 174 -7.35 -9.57 -0.77
C PRO A 174 -6.29 -9.99 -1.77
N LYS A 175 -6.39 -11.24 -2.28
CA LYS A 175 -5.55 -11.71 -3.38
C LYS A 175 -6.10 -11.22 -4.72
N ASP A 176 -6.12 -9.90 -4.87
CA ASP A 176 -6.60 -9.21 -6.05
C ASP A 176 -5.44 -8.49 -6.77
N LYS A 177 -5.31 -8.75 -8.08
CA LYS A 177 -4.20 -8.19 -8.86
C LYS A 177 -4.32 -6.69 -9.08
N ASN A 178 -5.54 -6.18 -9.25
CA ASN A 178 -5.74 -4.74 -9.47
C ASN A 178 -5.43 -3.98 -8.18
N LEU A 179 -5.82 -4.54 -7.03
CA LEU A 179 -5.49 -3.97 -5.72
C LEU A 179 -3.98 -3.99 -5.48
N GLU A 180 -3.31 -5.08 -5.85
CA GLU A 180 -1.84 -5.18 -5.78
C GLU A 180 -1.16 -4.13 -6.68
N GLU A 181 -1.59 -3.99 -7.93
CA GLU A 181 -1.09 -2.96 -8.85
C GLU A 181 -1.34 -1.55 -8.33
N HIS A 182 -2.52 -1.26 -7.80
CA HIS A 182 -2.86 0.02 -7.18
C HIS A 182 -1.94 0.35 -6.00
N ILE A 183 -1.72 -0.60 -5.09
CA ILE A 183 -0.80 -0.41 -3.96
C ILE A 183 0.63 -0.16 -4.46
N ASN A 184 1.06 -0.83 -5.52
CA ASN A 184 2.39 -0.62 -6.12
C ASN A 184 2.53 0.78 -6.73
N ASP A 185 1.49 1.29 -7.39
CA ASP A 185 1.47 2.66 -7.92
C ASP A 185 1.52 3.69 -6.79
N LEU A 186 0.77 3.48 -5.71
CA LEU A 186 0.81 4.32 -4.50
C LEU A 186 2.20 4.30 -3.85
N LEU A 187 2.88 3.14 -3.80
CA LEU A 187 4.25 3.03 -3.28
C LEU A 187 5.27 3.82 -4.11
N ALA A 188 4.99 4.07 -5.40
CA ALA A 188 5.83 4.89 -6.26
C ALA A 188 5.59 6.40 -6.08
N GLU A 189 4.54 6.81 -5.37
CA GLU A 189 4.32 8.22 -5.04
C GLU A 189 5.49 8.77 -4.24
N LYS A 190 5.93 9.99 -4.58
CA LYS A 190 7.11 10.62 -3.99
C LYS A 190 7.11 10.62 -2.47
N GLU A 191 5.96 10.88 -1.86
CA GLU A 191 5.81 10.94 -0.40
C GLU A 191 6.00 9.57 0.26
N ILE A 192 5.35 8.54 -0.29
CA ILE A 192 5.40 7.17 0.23
C ILE A 192 6.76 6.53 -0.07
N ALA A 193 7.33 6.75 -1.26
CA ALA A 193 8.68 6.31 -1.60
C ALA A 193 9.72 6.90 -0.63
N ALA A 194 9.64 8.20 -0.31
CA ALA A 194 10.53 8.84 0.66
C ALA A 194 10.34 8.28 2.08
N MET A 195 9.11 7.93 2.46
CA MET A 195 8.82 7.24 3.72
C MET A 195 9.49 5.85 3.76
N VAL A 196 9.35 5.05 2.71
CA VAL A 196 9.98 3.72 2.57
C VAL A 196 11.50 3.82 2.69
N GLU A 197 12.12 4.74 1.95
CA GLU A 197 13.57 4.97 2.02
C GLU A 197 14.03 5.33 3.44
N LYS A 198 13.29 6.21 4.12
CA LYS A 198 13.60 6.64 5.49
C LYS A 198 13.49 5.49 6.49
N VAL A 199 12.46 4.66 6.39
CA VAL A 199 12.29 3.48 7.26
C VAL A 199 13.44 2.50 7.03
N ASN A 200 13.76 2.19 5.77
CA ASN A 200 14.83 1.26 5.41
C ASN A 200 16.21 1.75 5.90
N ALA A 201 16.54 3.02 5.66
CA ALA A 201 17.79 3.60 6.15
C ALA A 201 17.85 3.61 7.68
N GLY A 202 16.73 3.89 8.34
CA GLY A 202 16.61 3.85 9.80
C GLY A 202 16.81 2.45 10.36
N PHE A 203 16.21 1.44 9.73
CA PHE A 203 16.35 0.04 10.11
C PHE A 203 17.77 -0.47 9.91
N SER A 204 18.40 -0.22 8.76
CA SER A 204 19.81 -0.56 8.53
C SER A 204 20.71 0.03 9.61
N LYS A 205 20.51 1.32 9.92
CA LYS A 205 21.27 2.00 10.97
C LYS A 205 21.02 1.43 12.38
N ALA A 206 19.83 0.90 12.65
CA ALA A 206 19.52 0.23 13.91
C ALA A 206 20.26 -1.11 14.01
N ILE A 207 20.24 -1.89 12.94
CA ILE A 207 20.94 -3.18 12.83
C ILE A 207 22.46 -3.00 12.96
N ASP A 208 23.04 -2.01 12.29
CA ASP A 208 24.49 -1.75 12.32
C ASP A 208 25.01 -1.32 13.70
N LYS A 209 24.11 -0.88 14.59
CA LYS A 209 24.44 -0.37 15.92
C LYS A 209 24.19 -1.36 17.05
N ASP A 210 23.42 -2.41 16.80
CA ASP A 210 22.96 -3.34 17.81
C ASP A 210 23.07 -4.79 17.31
N GLU A 211 24.13 -5.47 17.76
CA GLU A 211 24.41 -6.86 17.40
C GLU A 211 23.32 -7.83 17.89
N ASN A 212 22.60 -7.51 18.99
CA ASN A 212 21.48 -8.33 19.45
C ASN A 212 20.29 -8.21 18.48
N LEU A 213 19.98 -6.98 18.06
CA LEU A 213 18.95 -6.73 17.03
C LEU A 213 19.31 -7.41 15.72
N LYS A 214 20.56 -7.29 15.28
CA LYS A 214 21.06 -7.96 14.09
C LYS A 214 20.90 -9.48 14.16
N THR A 215 21.38 -10.10 15.24
CA THR A 215 21.28 -11.56 15.45
C THR A 215 19.82 -12.02 15.48
N PHE A 216 18.95 -11.26 16.14
CA PHE A 216 17.52 -11.56 16.19
C PHE A 216 16.87 -11.54 14.80
N VAL A 217 17.15 -10.50 14.00
CA VAL A 217 16.62 -10.37 12.64
C VAL A 217 17.16 -11.44 11.71
N GLU A 218 18.44 -11.79 11.82
CA GLU A 218 19.04 -12.90 11.07
C GLU A 218 18.35 -14.24 11.39
N LYS A 219 18.07 -14.51 12.68
CA LYS A 219 17.36 -15.72 13.11
C LYS A 219 15.95 -15.80 12.52
N LEU A 220 15.19 -14.71 12.59
CA LEU A 220 13.86 -14.63 11.97
C LEU A 220 13.92 -14.88 10.46
N SER A 221 14.95 -14.35 9.79
CA SER A 221 15.14 -14.58 8.35
C SER A 221 15.42 -16.04 8.00
N GLU A 222 16.17 -16.76 8.84
CA GLU A 222 16.45 -18.18 8.60
C GLU A 222 15.23 -19.06 8.87
N GLU A 223 14.45 -18.78 9.91
CA GLU A 223 13.20 -19.49 10.22
C GLU A 223 12.19 -19.37 9.06
N ALA A 224 12.07 -18.17 8.48
CA ALA A 224 11.21 -17.93 7.32
C ALA A 224 11.63 -18.75 6.07
N LYS A 225 12.93 -18.91 5.84
CA LYS A 225 13.47 -19.74 4.74
C LYS A 225 13.17 -21.22 4.96
N GLN A 226 13.30 -21.71 6.19
CA GLN A 226 13.08 -23.13 6.53
C GLN A 226 11.60 -23.53 6.52
N GLY A 227 10.70 -22.66 6.99
CA GLY A 227 9.24 -22.87 6.91
C GLY A 227 8.74 -23.03 5.47
N SER A 228 9.37 -22.32 4.53
CA SER A 228 9.05 -22.38 3.10
C SER A 228 9.46 -23.70 2.41
N GLN A 229 10.38 -24.47 2.99
CA GLN A 229 10.85 -25.75 2.42
C GLN A 229 10.04 -26.96 2.91
N LYS A 230 9.44 -26.93 4.11
CA LYS A 230 8.66 -28.05 4.65
C LYS A 230 7.31 -28.27 3.95
N ASN A 231 6.73 -27.25 3.35
CA ASN A 231 5.43 -27.33 2.65
C ASN A 231 5.53 -27.76 1.16
N LYS A 232 6.67 -28.33 0.74
CA LYS A 232 6.90 -28.84 -0.62
C LYS A 232 6.97 -30.37 -0.73
N LYS A 233 6.63 -31.12 0.33
CA LYS A 233 6.55 -32.59 0.31
C LYS A 233 5.12 -33.06 0.42
#